data_AF-T0TWE6-F1
#
_entry.id   AF-T0TWE6-F1
#
_cell.length_a   1.000
_cell.length_b   1.000
_cell.length_c   1.000
_cell.angle_alpha   90.00
_cell.angle_beta   90.00
_cell.angle_gamma   90.00
#
_symmetry.space_group_name_H-M   'P 1'
#
loop_
_entity.id
_entity.type
_entity.pdbx_description
1 polymer ?
#
loop_
_entity_poly.entity_id
_entity_poly.type
_entity_poly.pdbx_seq_one_letter_code
_entity_poly.pdbx_strand_id
1 'polypeptide(L)'
;MKKNILTTEQASFLKQYNFSLYQERFEVLCKAQKAEKDGHLNFASDDEYKTFIDAVMTGEWSEELFMINLSNPIGCEHFLAAREDGNGGLIWDVVDYSEGDRFTKEQIQTIVPEAYRYSAFMVSEIAAEKDWGPEAQHQRLEQAKNKQKNLKRLSRTFQNLV
;
A
#
# COMPACT_ATOMS: atom_id res chain seq x y z
N MET A 1 14.95 9.84 1.19
CA MET A 1 15.17 9.00 -0.01
C MET A 1 13.89 8.24 -0.28
N LYS A 2 13.49 8.09 -1.55
CA LYS A 2 12.32 7.27 -1.90
C LYS A 2 12.67 5.82 -1.56
N LYS A 3 11.87 5.14 -0.73
CA LYS A 3 12.08 3.72 -0.44
C LYS A 3 11.75 2.92 -1.70
N ASN A 4 12.63 1.99 -2.10
CA ASN A 4 12.33 1.05 -3.16
C ASN A 4 11.37 -0.01 -2.60
N ILE A 5 10.09 0.15 -2.87
CA ILE A 5 9.07 -0.81 -2.42
C ILE A 5 8.98 -1.91 -3.48
N LEU A 6 9.21 -3.15 -3.05
CA LEU A 6 9.17 -4.33 -3.89
C LEU A 6 8.01 -5.22 -3.47
N THR A 7 7.42 -5.94 -4.43
CA THR A 7 6.42 -6.97 -4.11
C THR A 7 7.01 -8.03 -3.18
N THR A 8 6.18 -8.75 -2.44
CA THR A 8 6.62 -9.86 -1.56
C THR A 8 7.51 -10.86 -2.31
N GLU A 9 7.14 -11.19 -3.55
CA GLU A 9 7.87 -12.10 -4.42
C GLU A 9 9.28 -11.57 -4.75
N GLN A 10 9.39 -10.30 -5.15
CA GLN A 10 10.66 -9.64 -5.45
C GLN A 10 11.54 -9.45 -4.21
N ALA A 11 10.96 -8.98 -3.11
CA ALA A 11 11.67 -8.81 -1.84
C ALA A 11 12.23 -10.15 -1.35
N SER A 12 11.43 -11.22 -1.44
CA SER A 12 11.86 -12.58 -1.08
C SER A 12 12.97 -13.10 -1.99
N PHE A 13 12.90 -12.82 -3.30
CA PHE A 13 13.97 -13.16 -4.23
C PHE A 13 15.31 -12.51 -3.85
N LEU A 14 15.30 -11.25 -3.35
CA LEU A 14 16.51 -10.53 -2.97
C LEU A 14 17.10 -10.96 -1.63
N LYS A 15 16.29 -11.42 -0.67
CA LYS A 15 16.72 -11.82 0.70
C LYS A 15 17.86 -12.86 0.73
N GLN A 16 18.04 -13.64 -0.34
CA GLN A 16 19.05 -14.70 -0.43
C GLN A 16 20.42 -14.24 -0.97
N TYR A 17 20.58 -12.97 -1.34
CA TYR A 17 21.79 -12.47 -2.00
C TYR A 17 22.55 -11.42 -1.18
N ASN A 18 23.82 -11.21 -1.54
CA ASN A 18 24.66 -10.15 -1.00
C ASN A 18 24.75 -8.98 -2.01
N PHE A 19 24.92 -7.77 -1.50
CA PHE A 19 24.96 -6.53 -2.27
C PHE A 19 26.19 -5.68 -1.92
N SER A 20 27.20 -6.28 -1.29
CA SER A 20 28.39 -5.57 -0.79
C SER A 20 29.28 -5.08 -1.93
N LEU A 21 29.41 -5.90 -3.00
CA LEU A 21 30.24 -5.60 -4.16
C LEU A 21 29.39 -5.35 -5.41
N TYR A 22 29.89 -4.50 -6.30
CA TYR A 22 29.22 -4.23 -7.58
C TYR A 22 29.04 -5.50 -8.42
N GLN A 23 30.02 -6.41 -8.41
CA GLN A 23 29.92 -7.69 -9.11
C GLN A 23 28.75 -8.54 -8.59
N GLU A 24 28.56 -8.61 -7.27
CA GLU A 24 27.44 -9.35 -6.68
C GLU A 24 26.10 -8.77 -7.14
N ARG A 25 25.98 -7.43 -7.16
CA ARG A 25 24.78 -6.74 -7.65
C ARG A 25 24.49 -7.06 -9.11
N PHE A 26 25.52 -7.06 -9.97
CA PHE A 26 25.37 -7.41 -11.38
C PHE A 26 24.94 -8.88 -11.56
N GLU A 27 25.51 -9.80 -10.79
CA GLU A 27 25.10 -11.21 -10.79
C GLU A 27 23.64 -11.37 -10.36
N VAL A 28 23.16 -10.61 -9.37
CA VAL A 28 21.75 -10.60 -8.96
C VAL A 28 20.85 -10.15 -10.12
N LEU A 29 21.23 -9.11 -10.87
CA LEU A 29 20.47 -8.66 -12.04
C LEU A 29 20.39 -9.75 -13.13
N CYS A 30 21.50 -10.44 -13.43
CA CYS A 30 21.49 -11.56 -14.37
C CYS A 30 20.59 -12.71 -13.90
N LYS A 31 20.61 -13.04 -12.60
CA LYS A 31 19.74 -14.06 -12.02
C LYS A 31 18.27 -13.65 -12.05
N ALA A 32 17.97 -12.38 -11.77
CA ALA A 32 16.61 -11.84 -11.83
C ALA A 32 16.07 -11.92 -13.27
N GLN A 33 16.85 -11.51 -14.27
CA GLN A 33 16.47 -11.62 -15.68
C GLN A 33 16.20 -13.07 -16.10
N LYS A 34 17.01 -14.02 -15.61
CA LYS A 34 16.77 -15.44 -15.87
C LYS A 34 15.48 -15.92 -15.19
N ALA A 35 15.29 -15.59 -13.91
CA ALA A 35 14.09 -15.94 -13.16
C ALA A 35 12.83 -15.35 -13.78
N GLU A 36 12.90 -14.16 -14.35
CA GLU A 36 11.81 -13.53 -15.10
C GLU A 36 11.44 -14.33 -16.35
N LYS A 37 12.43 -14.69 -17.18
CA LYS A 37 12.21 -15.52 -18.37
C LYS A 37 11.65 -16.90 -18.05
N ASP A 38 12.07 -17.46 -16.91
CA ASP A 38 11.62 -18.77 -16.43
C ASP A 38 10.25 -18.68 -15.71
N GLY A 39 9.68 -17.48 -15.55
CA GLY A 39 8.36 -17.26 -14.91
C GLY A 39 8.37 -17.35 -13.38
N HIS A 40 9.55 -17.30 -12.76
CA HIS A 40 9.74 -17.34 -11.29
C HIS A 40 9.79 -15.95 -10.64
N LEU A 41 9.92 -14.90 -11.44
CA LEU A 41 9.88 -13.51 -11.01
C LEU A 41 9.06 -12.74 -12.03
N ASN A 42 8.18 -11.84 -11.59
CA ASN A 42 7.36 -11.06 -12.51
C ASN A 42 7.51 -9.57 -12.22
N PHE A 43 7.36 -8.76 -13.27
CA PHE A 43 7.31 -7.31 -13.23
C PHE A 43 6.08 -6.87 -14.02
N ALA A 44 5.17 -6.12 -13.41
CA ALA A 44 3.95 -5.66 -14.06
C ALA A 44 4.17 -4.42 -14.95
N SER A 45 5.30 -3.72 -14.78
CA SER A 45 5.64 -2.52 -15.55
C SER A 45 7.14 -2.23 -15.59
N ASP A 46 7.56 -1.41 -16.55
CA ASP A 46 8.94 -0.90 -16.64
C ASP A 46 9.36 -0.10 -15.39
N ASP A 47 8.41 0.61 -14.75
CA ASP A 47 8.66 1.36 -13.52
C ASP A 47 8.94 0.44 -12.33
N GLU A 48 8.25 -0.70 -12.27
CA GLU A 48 8.50 -1.73 -11.26
C GLU A 48 9.86 -2.39 -11.49
N TYR A 49 10.18 -2.71 -12.75
CA TYR A 49 11.50 -3.24 -13.12
C TYR A 49 12.63 -2.27 -12.78
N LYS A 50 12.45 -0.96 -13.04
CA LYS A 50 13.40 0.08 -12.65
C LYS A 50 13.57 0.18 -11.14
N THR A 51 12.47 0.14 -10.39
CA THR A 51 12.49 0.15 -8.92
C THR A 51 13.26 -1.06 -8.37
N PHE A 52 13.11 -2.22 -8.99
CA PHE A 52 13.88 -3.42 -8.65
C PHE A 52 15.37 -3.26 -8.96
N ILE A 53 15.75 -2.71 -10.11
CA ILE A 53 17.15 -2.42 -10.42
C ILE A 53 17.73 -1.45 -9.37
N ASP A 54 17.02 -0.37 -9.06
CA ASP A 54 17.46 0.60 -8.06
C ASP A 54 17.66 -0.06 -6.70
N ALA A 55 16.76 -0.96 -6.26
CA ALA A 55 16.90 -1.75 -5.05
C ALA A 55 18.16 -2.63 -5.04
N VAL A 56 18.44 -3.34 -6.14
CA VAL A 56 19.65 -4.16 -6.27
C VAL A 56 20.90 -3.30 -6.26
N MET A 57 20.86 -2.15 -6.92
CA MET A 57 21.99 -1.24 -7.03
C MET A 57 22.31 -0.50 -5.74
N THR A 58 21.31 -0.19 -4.90
CA THR A 58 21.51 0.40 -3.58
C THR A 58 21.74 -0.65 -2.49
N GLY A 59 21.23 -1.87 -2.67
CA GLY A 59 21.15 -2.88 -1.62
C GLY A 59 20.07 -2.54 -0.58
N GLU A 60 19.20 -1.58 -0.86
CA GLU A 60 18.16 -1.09 0.04
C GLU A 60 16.78 -1.23 -0.59
N TRP A 61 15.90 -1.96 0.09
CA TRP A 61 14.50 -2.12 -0.29
C TRP A 61 13.59 -2.22 0.93
N SER A 62 12.30 -2.05 0.70
CA SER A 62 11.25 -2.39 1.64
C SER A 62 10.28 -3.33 0.95
N GLU A 63 9.78 -4.30 1.69
CA GLU A 63 8.71 -5.17 1.20
C GLU A 63 7.40 -4.40 1.18
N GLU A 64 6.58 -4.64 0.16
CA GLU A 64 5.24 -4.08 0.04
C GLU A 64 4.39 -4.51 1.23
N LEU A 65 3.74 -3.53 1.83
CA LEU A 65 2.80 -3.73 2.92
C LEU A 65 1.37 -3.62 2.40
N PHE A 66 0.49 -4.32 3.09
CA PHE A 66 -0.92 -4.42 2.79
C PHE A 66 -1.72 -3.99 4.01
N MET A 67 -2.88 -3.42 3.76
CA MET A 67 -3.88 -3.10 4.77
C MET A 67 -5.13 -3.91 4.48
N ILE A 68 -5.87 -4.30 5.52
CA ILE A 68 -7.13 -5.02 5.37
C ILE A 68 -8.28 -4.01 5.46
N ASN A 69 -8.90 -3.68 4.32
CA ASN A 69 -10.08 -2.83 4.25
C ASN A 69 -11.35 -3.70 4.08
N LEU A 70 -12.09 -3.86 5.17
CA LEU A 70 -13.32 -4.67 5.22
C LEU A 70 -14.44 -4.09 4.35
N SER A 71 -14.35 -2.80 4.04
CA SER A 71 -15.33 -2.07 3.25
C SER A 71 -14.81 -1.67 1.86
N ASN A 72 -13.69 -2.24 1.43
CA ASN A 72 -13.12 -2.01 0.11
C ASN A 72 -14.15 -2.21 -1.02
N PRO A 73 -15.02 -3.25 -1.00
CA PRO A 73 -16.01 -3.44 -2.06
C PRO A 73 -17.02 -2.29 -2.22
N ILE A 74 -17.21 -1.48 -1.18
CA ILE A 74 -18.12 -0.32 -1.18
C ILE A 74 -17.36 1.02 -1.13
N GLY A 75 -16.03 1.00 -1.22
CA GLY A 75 -15.18 2.19 -1.28
C GLY A 75 -15.15 3.02 0.01
N CYS A 76 -15.42 2.41 1.16
CA CYS A 76 -15.36 3.11 2.45
C CYS A 76 -14.01 2.91 3.15
N GLU A 77 -13.74 3.78 4.12
CA GLU A 77 -12.50 3.83 4.90
C GLU A 77 -12.69 3.04 6.20
N HIS A 78 -12.62 1.70 6.15
CA HIS A 78 -12.74 0.83 7.33
C HIS A 78 -11.65 -0.23 7.31
N PHE A 79 -10.55 0.10 7.99
CA PHE A 79 -9.35 -0.71 8.06
C PHE A 79 -9.28 -1.51 9.34
N LEU A 80 -8.66 -2.69 9.25
CA LEU A 80 -8.41 -3.53 10.40
C LEU A 80 -7.16 -3.05 11.16
N ALA A 81 -7.27 -2.94 12.48
CA ALA A 81 -6.14 -2.73 13.37
C ALA A 81 -6.15 -3.75 14.51
N ALA A 82 -4.97 -4.17 14.92
CA ALA A 82 -4.75 -5.07 16.04
C ALA A 82 -4.24 -4.27 17.24
N ARG A 83 -4.80 -4.53 18.41
CA ARG A 83 -4.30 -4.00 19.68
C ARG A 83 -4.09 -5.12 20.68
N GLU A 84 -3.10 -4.97 21.54
CA GLU A 84 -2.88 -5.93 22.63
C GLU A 84 -3.99 -5.81 23.69
N ASP A 85 -4.46 -6.96 24.19
CA ASP A 85 -5.51 -7.05 25.20
C ASP A 85 -4.98 -7.01 26.65
N GLY A 86 -3.68 -6.77 26.84
CA GLY A 86 -2.99 -6.79 28.13
C GLY A 86 -2.69 -8.18 28.69
N ASN A 87 -3.20 -9.25 28.06
CA ASN A 87 -2.93 -10.65 28.40
C ASN A 87 -2.08 -11.35 27.32
N GLY A 88 -1.53 -10.59 26.36
CA GLY A 88 -0.77 -11.11 25.23
C GLY A 88 -1.63 -11.61 24.06
N GLY A 89 -2.95 -11.41 24.12
CA GLY A 89 -3.87 -11.62 23.02
C GLY A 89 -4.03 -10.36 22.16
N LEU A 90 -4.58 -10.54 20.95
CA LEU A 90 -4.90 -9.45 20.04
C LEU A 90 -6.41 -9.24 19.97
N ILE A 91 -6.84 -8.00 20.21
CA ILE A 91 -8.18 -7.51 19.89
C ILE A 91 -8.12 -6.82 18.53
N TRP A 92 -9.14 -7.06 17.71
CA TRP A 92 -9.25 -6.51 16.37
C TRP A 92 -10.32 -5.44 16.34
N ASP A 93 -9.94 -4.24 15.92
CA ASP A 93 -10.82 -3.09 15.78
C ASP A 93 -10.92 -2.65 14.31
N VAL A 94 -12.00 -1.92 14.01
CA VAL A 94 -12.22 -1.30 12.70
C VAL A 94 -12.01 0.20 12.86
N VAL A 95 -11.07 0.75 12.11
CA VAL A 95 -10.55 2.10 12.25
C VAL A 95 -10.43 2.81 10.89
N ASP A 96 -10.13 4.11 10.91
CA ASP A 96 -9.86 4.90 9.71
C ASP A 96 -8.46 4.59 9.12
N TYR A 97 -8.16 5.11 7.92
CA TYR A 97 -6.92 4.84 7.20
C TYR A 97 -5.65 5.19 8.00
N SER A 98 -5.71 6.27 8.79
CA SER A 98 -4.57 6.73 9.60
C SER A 98 -4.16 5.73 10.67
N GLU A 99 -5.10 4.91 11.15
CA GLU A 99 -4.89 3.99 12.28
C GLU A 99 -4.84 2.52 11.86
N GLY A 100 -5.23 2.18 10.62
CA GLY A 100 -5.21 0.80 10.14
C GLY A 100 -3.81 0.19 10.14
N ASP A 101 -3.69 -1.10 10.45
CA ASP A 101 -2.37 -1.73 10.49
C ASP A 101 -1.86 -2.10 9.09
N ARG A 102 -0.52 -2.06 8.95
CA ARG A 102 0.22 -2.44 7.75
C ARG A 102 0.89 -3.79 7.99
N PHE A 103 0.63 -4.74 7.11
CA PHE A 103 1.06 -6.13 7.24
C PHE A 103 1.78 -6.60 5.98
N THR A 104 2.79 -7.47 6.12
CA THR A 104 3.26 -8.29 5.00
C THR A 104 2.24 -9.38 4.66
N LYS A 105 2.34 -10.01 3.49
CA LYS A 105 1.48 -11.16 3.14
C LYS A 105 1.60 -12.30 4.16
N GLU A 106 2.80 -12.55 4.67
CA GLU A 106 3.06 -13.57 5.70
C GLU A 106 2.37 -13.22 7.02
N GLN A 107 2.43 -11.95 7.44
CA GLN A 107 1.71 -11.50 8.63
C GLN A 107 0.21 -11.69 8.47
N ILE A 108 -0.36 -11.38 7.31
CA ILE A 108 -1.78 -11.61 7.03
C ILE A 108 -2.15 -13.11 7.17
N GLN A 109 -1.30 -14.00 6.67
CA GLN A 109 -1.55 -15.44 6.77
C GLN A 109 -1.38 -16.01 8.18
N THR A 110 -0.60 -15.35 9.05
CA THR A 110 -0.22 -15.88 10.36
C THR A 110 -1.01 -15.25 11.50
N ILE A 111 -1.14 -13.93 11.53
CA ILE A 111 -1.72 -13.20 12.67
C ILE A 111 -3.15 -12.71 12.42
N VAL A 112 -3.49 -12.29 11.20
CA VAL A 112 -4.84 -11.77 10.90
C VAL A 112 -5.85 -12.91 10.96
N PRO A 113 -7.04 -12.77 11.57
CA PRO A 113 -8.05 -13.83 11.61
C PRO A 113 -8.51 -14.26 10.21
N GLU A 114 -8.76 -15.55 10.01
CA GLU A 114 -9.14 -16.13 8.71
C GLU A 114 -10.34 -15.41 8.06
N ALA A 115 -11.32 -15.00 8.88
CA ALA A 115 -12.50 -14.26 8.43
C ALA A 115 -12.19 -12.93 7.69
N TYR A 116 -11.00 -12.36 7.92
CA TYR A 116 -10.57 -11.09 7.33
C TYR A 116 -9.51 -11.27 6.23
N ARG A 117 -9.04 -12.49 5.95
CA ARG A 117 -7.99 -12.77 4.95
C ARG A 117 -8.52 -12.84 3.52
N TYR A 118 -9.76 -12.42 3.26
CA TYR A 118 -10.31 -12.46 1.92
C TYR A 118 -9.56 -11.48 1.01
N SER A 119 -9.13 -11.94 -0.16
CA SER A 119 -8.27 -11.17 -1.06
C SER A 119 -8.89 -9.84 -1.50
N ALA A 120 -10.23 -9.75 -1.58
CA ALA A 120 -10.92 -8.50 -1.92
C ALA A 120 -10.81 -7.42 -0.82
N PHE A 121 -10.46 -7.80 0.41
CA PHE A 121 -10.20 -6.86 1.51
C PHE A 121 -8.73 -6.43 1.57
N MET A 122 -7.83 -7.17 0.92
CA MET A 122 -6.41 -6.84 0.90
C MET A 122 -6.15 -5.71 -0.08
N VAL A 123 -5.68 -4.57 0.42
CA VAL A 123 -5.32 -3.41 -0.39
C VAL A 123 -3.85 -3.11 -0.14
N SER A 124 -3.06 -2.89 -1.18
CA SER A 124 -1.66 -2.47 -0.98
C SER A 124 -1.61 -1.09 -0.33
N GLU A 125 -0.60 -0.85 0.50
CA GLU A 125 -0.40 0.44 1.16
C GLU A 125 -0.31 1.58 0.14
N ILE A 126 0.32 1.34 -1.00
CA ILE A 126 0.44 2.32 -2.09
C ILE A 126 -0.94 2.67 -2.67
N ALA A 127 -1.80 1.67 -2.91
CA ALA A 127 -3.16 1.91 -3.38
C ALA A 127 -3.99 2.62 -2.31
N ALA A 128 -3.83 2.22 -1.05
CA ALA A 128 -4.56 2.82 0.06
C ALA A 128 -4.14 4.29 0.32
N GLU A 129 -2.85 4.62 0.22
CA GLU A 129 -2.34 5.99 0.32
C GLU A 129 -2.90 6.88 -0.81
N LYS A 130 -3.03 6.33 -2.02
CA LYS A 130 -3.60 7.07 -3.15
C LYS A 130 -5.07 7.44 -2.91
N ASP A 131 -5.84 6.52 -2.34
CA ASP A 131 -7.29 6.67 -2.22
C ASP A 131 -7.70 7.33 -0.89
N TRP A 132 -6.99 7.05 0.20
CA TRP A 132 -7.29 7.51 1.57
C TRP A 132 -6.17 8.26 2.28
N GLY A 133 -4.99 8.40 1.68
CA GLY A 133 -3.89 9.14 2.25
C GLY A 133 -4.15 10.64 2.38
N PRO A 134 -3.22 11.38 3.01
CA PRO A 134 -3.39 12.79 3.34
C PRO A 134 -3.66 13.68 2.13
N GLU A 135 -3.06 13.36 0.99
CA GLU A 135 -3.29 14.11 -0.25
C GLU A 135 -4.72 13.90 -0.77
N ALA A 136 -5.21 12.66 -0.76
CA ALA A 136 -6.59 12.34 -1.14
C ALA A 136 -7.60 13.02 -0.20
N GLN A 137 -7.34 12.99 1.11
CA GLN A 137 -8.14 13.71 2.10
C GLN A 137 -8.13 15.23 1.85
N HIS A 138 -6.97 15.82 1.57
CA HIS A 138 -6.84 17.24 1.25
C HIS A 138 -7.64 17.61 0.00
N GLN A 139 -7.56 16.81 -1.06
CA GLN A 139 -8.35 17.02 -2.29
C GLN A 139 -9.85 16.95 -2.02
N ARG A 140 -10.31 15.95 -1.23
CA ARG A 140 -11.73 15.84 -0.83
C ARG A 140 -12.19 17.07 -0.04
N LEU A 141 -11.38 17.58 0.88
CA LEU A 141 -11.69 18.78 1.66
C LEU A 141 -11.81 20.02 0.78
N GLU A 142 -10.90 20.23 -0.17
CA GLU A 142 -10.96 21.37 -1.10
C GLU A 142 -12.18 21.30 -2.03
N GLN A 143 -12.51 20.11 -2.54
CA GLN A 143 -13.74 19.91 -3.32
C GLN A 143 -15.00 20.21 -2.50
N ALA A 144 -15.05 19.75 -1.24
CA ALA A 144 -16.17 20.02 -0.34
C ALA A 144 -16.32 21.53 -0.06
N LYS A 145 -15.22 22.24 0.21
CA LYS A 145 -15.21 23.70 0.38
C LYS A 145 -15.73 24.42 -0.87
N ASN A 146 -15.28 24.01 -2.06
CA ASN A 146 -15.72 24.61 -3.32
C ASN A 146 -17.20 24.36 -3.59
N LYS A 147 -17.69 23.14 -3.35
CA LYS A 147 -19.12 22.81 -3.45
C LYS A 147 -19.96 23.66 -2.49
N GLN A 148 -19.50 23.85 -1.25
CA GLN A 148 -20.19 24.65 -0.26
C GLN A 148 -20.21 26.15 -0.61
N LYS A 149 -19.11 26.69 -1.17
CA LYS A 149 -19.08 28.06 -1.72
C LYS A 149 -20.07 28.24 -2.87
N ASN A 150 -20.14 27.28 -3.79
CA ASN A 150 -21.07 27.32 -4.92
C ASN A 150 -22.53 27.25 -4.47
N LEU A 151 -22.86 26.39 -3.51
CA LEU A 151 -24.19 26.30 -2.90
C LEU A 151 -24.60 27.63 -2.23
N LYS A 152 -23.69 28.25 -1.46
CA LYS A 152 -23.95 29.56 -0.85
C LYS A 152 -24.15 30.66 -1.89
N ARG A 153 -23.40 30.63 -3.01
CA ARG A 153 -23.55 31.60 -4.11
C ARG A 153 -24.91 31.43 -4.79
N LEU A 154 -25.29 30.20 -5.14
CA LEU A 154 -26.59 29.89 -5.73
C LEU A 154 -27.74 30.35 -4.83
N SER A 155 -27.69 30.01 -3.53
CA SER A 155 -28.69 30.41 -2.55
C SER A 155 -28.88 31.93 -2.48
N ARG A 156 -27.79 32.72 -2.49
CA ARG A 156 -27.86 34.19 -2.51
C ARG A 156 -28.46 34.72 -3.81
N THR A 157 -28.13 34.12 -4.96
CA THR A 157 -28.72 34.53 -6.25
C THR A 157 -30.22 34.29 -6.27
N PHE A 158 -30.70 33.16 -5.75
CA PHE A 158 -32.12 32.87 -5.64
C PHE A 158 -32.87 33.82 -4.69
N GLN A 159 -32.24 34.23 -3.58
CA GLN A 159 -32.83 35.21 -2.66
C GLN A 159 -32.98 36.62 -3.27
N ASN A 160 -32.13 36.99 -4.23
CA ASN A 160 -32.19 38.31 -4.89
C ASN A 160 -33.16 38.35 -6.08
N LEU A 161 -33.78 37.23 -6.44
CA LEU A 161 -34.74 37.08 -7.55
C LEU A 161 -36.21 37.05 -7.08
N VAL A 162 -36.44 37.09 -5.76
CA VAL A 162 -37.75 37.16 -5.10
C VAL A 162 -37.91 38.53 -4.44
#